data_AF-A0A108U7Z0-F1
#
_entry.id   AF-A0A108U7Z0-F1
#
_cell.length_a   1.000
_cell.length_b   1.000
_cell.length_c   1.000
_cell.angle_alpha   90.00
_cell.angle_beta   90.00
_cell.angle_gamma   90.00
#
_symmetry.space_group_name_H-M   'P 1'
#
loop_
_entity.id
_entity.type
_entity.pdbx_description
1 polymer ?
#
loop_
_entity_poly.entity_id
_entity_poly.type
_entity_poly.pdbx_seq_one_letter_code
_entity_poly.pdbx_strand_id
1 'polypeptide(L)'
;MADGIQRGFIAFDAAHAYADDPRAAAAWIERHYAEFPPDARPQREHLSEFCNLFASYLSDGHRLVAEPGLRRYSPDAHCFCQMCSWFIHAPSLRSRPLSNGDQRRADRRMRDCLDALALEHERLLEESEVSALMRDADLREALALYAYTETLLRRLQGWSVESGVPLALWRRFAWTANSAPKRKFQLSAEAILAAQRLLHERLAALA
;
A
#
# COMPACT_ATOMS: atom_id res chain seq x y z
N MET A 1 -20.45 -0.99 -14.53
CA MET A 1 -20.42 0.01 -13.43
C MET A 1 -20.23 1.43 -13.95
N ALA A 2 -19.17 1.75 -14.71
CA ALA A 2 -18.92 3.11 -15.21
C ALA A 2 -20.09 3.74 -15.99
N ASP A 3 -20.73 3.00 -16.90
CA ASP A 3 -21.91 3.47 -17.67
C ASP A 3 -23.16 3.67 -16.78
N GLY A 4 -23.33 2.89 -15.72
CA GLY A 4 -24.43 3.02 -14.76
C GLY A 4 -24.29 4.22 -13.82
N ILE A 5 -23.05 4.61 -13.49
CA ILE A 5 -22.74 5.84 -12.74
C ILE A 5 -22.92 7.07 -13.66
N GLN A 6 -22.42 7.01 -14.90
CA GLN A 6 -22.57 8.09 -15.88
C GLN A 6 -24.04 8.37 -16.24
N ARG A 7 -24.90 7.33 -16.22
CA ARG A 7 -26.34 7.46 -16.46
C ARG A 7 -27.18 7.69 -15.19
N GLY A 8 -26.55 7.83 -14.02
CA GLY A 8 -27.23 8.13 -12.76
C GLY A 8 -28.02 6.99 -12.12
N PHE A 9 -27.89 5.75 -12.61
CA PHE A 9 -28.59 4.57 -12.06
C PHE A 9 -27.95 4.04 -10.78
N ILE A 10 -26.67 4.36 -10.55
CA ILE A 10 -25.95 4.05 -9.32
C ILE A 10 -25.42 5.37 -8.78
N ALA A 11 -25.84 5.75 -7.57
CA ALA A 11 -25.26 6.91 -6.89
C ALA A 11 -23.75 6.69 -6.75
N PHE A 12 -22.95 7.72 -7.05
CA PHE A 12 -21.49 7.64 -7.00
C PHE A 12 -20.97 7.08 -5.66
N ASP A 13 -21.63 7.44 -4.56
CA ASP A 13 -21.30 6.98 -3.21
C ASP A 13 -21.64 5.50 -2.98
N ALA A 14 -22.71 4.99 -3.61
CA ALA A 14 -23.07 3.58 -3.55
C ALA A 14 -22.04 2.71 -4.28
N ALA A 15 -21.43 3.21 -5.36
CA ALA A 15 -20.34 2.50 -6.04
C ALA A 15 -19.08 2.39 -5.17
N HIS A 16 -18.88 3.32 -4.22
CA HIS A 16 -17.77 3.26 -3.27
C HIS A 16 -18.00 2.22 -2.16
N ALA A 17 -19.24 2.08 -1.70
CA ALA A 17 -19.62 1.11 -0.66
C ALA A 17 -19.55 -0.37 -1.08
N TYR A 18 -19.37 -0.64 -2.38
CA TYR A 18 -19.10 -2.00 -2.90
C TYR A 18 -17.66 -2.16 -3.40
N ALA A 19 -16.85 -1.09 -3.41
CA ALA A 19 -15.47 -1.14 -3.89
C ALA A 19 -14.51 -1.83 -2.91
N ASP A 20 -14.93 -1.93 -1.65
CA ASP A 20 -14.23 -2.58 -0.55
C ASP A 20 -14.68 -4.03 -0.31
N ASP A 21 -15.67 -4.54 -1.06
CA ASP A 21 -16.15 -5.93 -0.94
C ASP A 21 -15.22 -6.91 -1.70
N PRO A 22 -14.49 -7.80 -0.99
CA PRO A 22 -13.65 -8.80 -1.64
C PRO A 22 -14.44 -9.78 -2.53
N ARG A 23 -15.74 -9.98 -2.27
CA ARG A 23 -16.60 -10.83 -3.10
C ARG A 23 -16.91 -10.17 -4.44
N ALA A 24 -17.13 -8.85 -4.44
CA ALA A 24 -17.29 -8.09 -5.67
C ALA A 24 -16.00 -8.09 -6.51
N ALA A 25 -14.84 -7.95 -5.85
CA ALA A 25 -13.53 -8.11 -6.49
C ALA A 25 -13.34 -9.51 -7.09
N ALA A 26 -13.68 -10.57 -6.34
CA ALA A 26 -13.59 -11.95 -6.80
C ALA A 26 -14.47 -12.21 -8.03
N ALA A 27 -15.76 -11.83 -7.98
CA ALA A 27 -16.67 -12.00 -9.10
C ALA A 27 -16.19 -11.25 -10.37
N TRP A 28 -15.61 -10.05 -10.19
CA TRP A 28 -15.04 -9.30 -11.30
C TRP A 28 -13.79 -9.98 -11.87
N ILE A 29 -12.84 -10.37 -11.02
CA ILE A 29 -11.60 -11.01 -11.44
C ILE A 29 -11.89 -12.35 -12.12
N GLU A 30 -12.80 -13.16 -11.59
CA GLU A 30 -13.19 -14.44 -12.19
C GLU A 30 -13.73 -14.27 -13.61
N ARG A 31 -14.63 -13.30 -13.79
CA ARG A 31 -15.24 -12.99 -15.09
C ARG A 31 -14.20 -12.54 -16.12
N HIS A 32 -13.21 -11.77 -15.69
CA HIS A 32 -12.21 -11.17 -16.57
C HIS A 32 -10.86 -11.89 -16.54
N TYR A 33 -10.76 -13.04 -15.86
CA TYR A 33 -9.47 -13.69 -15.55
C TYR A 33 -8.58 -13.94 -16.79
N ALA A 34 -9.20 -14.34 -17.90
CA ALA A 34 -8.49 -14.60 -19.16
C ALA A 34 -7.95 -13.33 -19.85
N GLU A 35 -8.48 -12.15 -19.50
CA GLU A 35 -8.10 -10.85 -20.05
C GLU A 35 -6.89 -10.24 -19.31
N PHE A 36 -6.54 -10.75 -18.12
CA PHE A 36 -5.38 -10.26 -17.39
C PHE A 36 -4.07 -10.62 -18.12
N PRO A 37 -3.11 -9.68 -18.18
CA PRO A 37 -1.74 -9.98 -18.55
C PRO A 37 -1.19 -11.18 -17.75
N PRO A 38 -0.41 -12.10 -18.36
CA PRO A 38 0.06 -13.31 -17.67
C PRO A 38 0.84 -13.04 -16.38
N ASP A 39 1.57 -11.93 -16.33
CA ASP A 39 2.36 -11.46 -15.19
C ASP A 39 1.52 -10.82 -14.07
N ALA A 40 0.31 -10.38 -14.37
CA ALA A 40 -0.64 -9.79 -13.42
C ALA A 40 -1.76 -10.76 -13.00
N ARG A 41 -1.75 -11.99 -13.52
CA ARG A 41 -2.80 -12.99 -13.29
C ARG A 41 -2.45 -13.83 -12.05
N PRO A 42 -3.28 -13.79 -10.97
CA PRO A 42 -3.00 -14.58 -9.77
C PRO A 42 -3.14 -16.08 -10.06
N GLN A 43 -2.41 -16.92 -9.33
CA GLN A 43 -2.66 -18.37 -9.35
C GLN A 43 -4.07 -18.66 -8.82
N ARG A 44 -4.76 -19.63 -9.42
CA ARG A 44 -6.17 -19.93 -9.10
C ARG A 44 -6.38 -20.27 -7.62
N GLU A 45 -5.44 -20.98 -7.02
CA GLU A 45 -5.47 -21.35 -5.61
C GLU A 45 -5.33 -20.17 -4.64
N HIS A 46 -4.75 -19.04 -5.10
CA HIS A 46 -4.55 -17.84 -4.30
C HIS A 46 -5.52 -16.71 -4.66
N LEU A 47 -6.60 -17.02 -5.39
CA LEU A 47 -7.52 -16.01 -5.89
C LEU A 47 -8.20 -15.25 -4.75
N SER A 48 -8.57 -15.94 -3.66
CA SER A 48 -9.23 -15.32 -2.51
C SER A 48 -8.33 -14.28 -1.84
N GLU A 49 -7.08 -14.66 -1.53
CA GLU A 49 -6.08 -13.81 -0.90
C GLU A 49 -5.74 -12.62 -1.79
N PHE A 50 -5.62 -12.86 -3.11
CA PHE A 50 -5.42 -11.80 -4.08
C PHE A 50 -6.58 -10.80 -4.08
N CYS A 51 -7.83 -11.28 -4.05
CA CYS A 51 -9.01 -10.41 -4.03
C CYS A 51 -9.08 -9.58 -2.74
N ASN A 52 -8.74 -10.16 -1.59
CA ASN A 52 -8.64 -9.43 -0.33
C ASN A 52 -7.59 -8.31 -0.41
N LEU A 53 -6.41 -8.62 -0.93
CA LEU A 53 -5.35 -7.64 -1.10
C LEU A 53 -5.73 -6.54 -2.10
N PHE A 54 -6.36 -6.91 -3.22
CA PHE A 54 -6.80 -6.00 -4.27
C PHE A 54 -7.87 -5.04 -3.78
N ALA A 55 -8.93 -5.55 -3.13
CA ALA A 55 -10.02 -4.75 -2.58
C ALA A 55 -9.48 -3.75 -1.54
N SER A 56 -8.66 -4.24 -0.60
CA SER A 56 -8.03 -3.38 0.41
C SER A 56 -7.05 -2.36 -0.19
N TYR A 57 -6.41 -2.65 -1.32
CA TYR A 57 -5.49 -1.72 -1.97
C TYR A 57 -6.25 -0.55 -2.63
N LEU A 58 -7.37 -0.85 -3.26
CA LEU A 58 -8.22 0.15 -3.88
C LEU A 58 -8.88 1.06 -2.83
N SER A 59 -9.43 0.46 -1.76
CA SER A 59 -10.10 1.24 -0.71
C SER A 59 -9.14 2.07 0.13
N ASP A 60 -7.92 1.57 0.38
CA ASP A 60 -6.97 2.28 1.24
C ASP A 60 -6.09 3.30 0.50
N GLY A 61 -5.59 2.91 -0.68
CA GLY A 61 -4.61 3.70 -1.43
C GLY A 61 -5.24 4.80 -2.28
N HIS A 62 -6.55 4.74 -2.53
CA HIS A 62 -7.21 5.60 -3.50
C HIS A 62 -8.49 6.23 -2.95
N ARG A 63 -8.89 7.33 -3.57
CA ARG A 63 -10.17 7.98 -3.38
C ARG A 63 -10.82 8.22 -4.73
N LEU A 64 -12.14 8.10 -4.77
CA LEU A 64 -12.92 8.52 -5.92
C LEU A 64 -13.24 10.01 -5.80
N VAL A 65 -12.94 10.77 -6.85
CA VAL A 65 -13.23 12.20 -6.98
C VAL A 65 -14.32 12.34 -8.03
N ALA A 66 -15.49 12.82 -7.61
CA ALA A 66 -16.67 12.95 -8.47
C ALA A 66 -16.39 13.87 -9.67
N GLU A 67 -15.72 15.00 -9.42
CA GLU A 67 -15.34 15.97 -10.45
C GLU A 67 -13.80 16.08 -10.51
N PRO A 68 -13.12 15.16 -11.20
CA PRO A 68 -11.65 15.11 -11.20
C PRO A 68 -10.99 16.21 -12.04
N GLY A 69 -11.80 17.05 -12.70
CA GLY A 69 -11.36 18.10 -13.61
C GLY A 69 -10.73 17.57 -14.89
N LEU A 70 -9.93 18.41 -15.53
CA LEU A 70 -9.18 18.08 -16.74
C LEU A 70 -7.69 17.90 -16.42
N ARG A 71 -7.00 17.04 -17.18
CA ARG A 71 -5.54 16.94 -17.16
C ARG A 71 -4.98 17.16 -18.56
N ARG A 72 -3.80 17.77 -18.64
CA ARG A 72 -3.05 17.84 -19.89
C ARG A 72 -2.58 16.44 -20.27
N TYR A 73 -2.89 16.02 -21.48
CA TYR A 73 -2.45 14.77 -22.08
C TYR A 73 -1.61 15.09 -23.31
N SER A 74 -0.52 14.37 -23.47
CA SER A 74 0.31 14.36 -24.67
C SER A 74 0.73 12.90 -24.89
N PRO A 75 0.48 12.32 -26.07
CA PRO A 75 0.96 10.97 -26.39
C PRO A 75 2.46 10.86 -26.12
N ASP A 76 2.88 9.82 -25.41
CA ASP A 76 4.29 9.54 -25.09
C ASP A 76 5.08 10.65 -24.36
N ALA A 77 4.38 11.69 -23.87
CA ALA A 77 4.97 12.85 -23.18
C ALA A 77 6.13 13.54 -23.95
N HIS A 78 6.20 13.37 -25.27
CA HIS A 78 7.33 13.82 -26.09
C HIS A 78 7.34 15.34 -26.33
N CYS A 79 6.16 15.98 -26.36
CA CYS A 79 6.01 17.42 -26.63
C CYS A 79 4.78 18.01 -25.90
N PHE A 80 4.91 19.23 -25.36
CA PHE A 80 3.85 19.95 -24.64
C PHE A 80 3.36 21.21 -25.35
N CYS A 81 3.51 21.29 -26.68
CA CYS A 81 2.97 22.39 -27.47
C CYS A 81 1.44 22.27 -27.59
N GLN A 82 0.79 23.34 -28.07
CA GLN A 82 -0.68 23.37 -28.22
C GLN A 82 -1.22 22.42 -29.30
N MET A 83 -0.37 21.91 -30.21
CA MET A 83 -0.78 20.93 -31.22
C MET A 83 -0.71 19.49 -30.69
N CYS A 84 0.28 19.18 -29.87
CA CYS A 84 0.55 17.82 -29.38
C CYS A 84 -0.07 17.54 -28.00
N SER A 85 -0.61 18.56 -27.33
CA SER A 85 -1.22 18.40 -26.01
C SER A 85 -2.65 18.94 -25.97
N TRP A 86 -3.54 18.16 -25.36
CA TRP A 86 -4.94 18.51 -25.18
C TRP A 86 -5.39 18.22 -23.76
N PHE A 87 -6.49 18.82 -23.35
CA PHE A 87 -7.11 18.53 -22.07
C PHE A 87 -8.06 17.34 -22.22
N ILE A 88 -7.85 16.31 -21.40
CA ILE A 88 -8.77 15.18 -21.25
C ILE A 88 -9.35 15.17 -19.85
N HIS A 89 -10.49 14.50 -19.66
CA HIS A 89 -10.99 14.20 -18.32
C HIS A 89 -9.93 13.44 -17.52
N ALA A 90 -9.61 13.98 -16.35
CA ALA A 90 -8.72 13.29 -15.45
C ALA A 90 -9.44 12.09 -14.82
N PRO A 91 -8.72 11.03 -14.42
CA PRO A 91 -9.35 9.87 -13.80
C PRO A 91 -10.02 10.26 -12.47
N SER A 92 -11.24 9.78 -12.25
CA SER A 92 -11.95 9.91 -10.97
C SER A 92 -11.23 9.19 -9.84
N LEU A 93 -10.54 8.07 -10.14
CA LEU A 93 -9.69 7.40 -9.17
C LEU A 93 -8.38 8.19 -8.99
N ARG A 94 -8.15 8.70 -7.78
CA ARG A 94 -6.94 9.44 -7.42
C ARG A 94 -6.25 8.75 -6.26
N SER A 95 -4.92 8.74 -6.25
CA SER A 95 -4.17 8.30 -5.07
C SER A 95 -4.49 9.18 -3.88
N ARG A 96 -4.61 8.55 -2.72
CA ARG A 96 -4.83 9.23 -1.44
C ARG A 96 -3.56 10.00 -1.03
N PRO A 97 -3.66 11.28 -0.63
CA PRO A 97 -2.53 11.97 -0.01
C PRO A 97 -2.27 11.41 1.39
N LEU A 98 -1.00 11.29 1.77
CA LEU A 98 -0.64 10.92 3.14
C LEU A 98 -0.80 12.13 4.07
N SER A 99 -1.48 11.91 5.20
CA SER A 99 -1.59 12.89 6.28
C SER A 99 -0.52 12.67 7.35
N ASN A 100 -0.27 13.69 8.19
CA ASN A 100 0.54 13.53 9.41
C ASN A 100 -0.06 12.52 10.40
N GLY A 101 -1.39 12.30 10.34
CA GLY A 101 -2.04 11.24 11.11
C GLY A 101 -1.62 9.85 10.64
N ASP A 102 -1.60 9.63 9.32
CA ASP A 102 -1.20 8.35 8.72
C ASP A 102 0.25 8.00 9.08
N GLN A 103 1.15 9.00 9.08
CA GLN A 103 2.54 8.81 9.47
C GLN A 103 2.68 8.39 10.94
N ARG A 104 1.95 9.05 11.85
CA ARG A 104 1.96 8.70 13.28
C ARG A 104 1.39 7.30 13.53
N ARG A 105 0.36 6.90 12.79
CA ARG A 105 -0.17 5.53 12.86
C ARG A 105 0.84 4.50 12.37
N ALA A 106 1.58 4.81 11.30
CA ALA A 106 2.67 3.96 10.84
C ALA A 106 3.80 3.85 11.87
N ASP A 107 4.17 4.94 12.56
CA ASP A 107 5.14 4.88 13.67
C ASP A 107 4.66 3.97 14.80
N ARG A 108 3.38 4.07 15.19
CA ARG A 108 2.81 3.15 16.18
C ARG A 108 2.85 1.71 15.71
N ARG A 109 2.46 1.44 14.46
CA ARG A 109 2.51 0.08 13.91
C ARG A 109 3.93 -0.50 13.91
N MET A 110 4.93 0.33 13.62
CA MET A 110 6.34 -0.06 13.73
C MET A 110 6.71 -0.39 15.18
N ARG A 111 6.33 0.46 16.14
CA ARG A 111 6.54 0.20 17.57
C ARG A 111 5.88 -1.11 18.01
N ASP A 112 4.60 -1.32 17.68
CA ASP A 112 3.88 -2.55 18.05
C ASP A 112 4.59 -3.81 17.51
N CYS A 113 5.13 -3.74 16.29
CA CYS A 113 5.88 -4.86 15.71
C CYS A 113 7.24 -5.06 16.37
N LEU A 114 7.91 -3.97 16.78
CA LEU A 114 9.17 -4.04 17.51
C LEU A 114 8.96 -4.64 18.90
N ASP A 115 7.91 -4.21 19.62
CA ASP A 115 7.55 -4.74 20.93
C ASP A 115 7.19 -6.22 20.83
N ALA A 116 6.43 -6.63 19.81
CA ALA A 116 6.12 -8.04 19.56
C ALA A 116 7.38 -8.87 19.28
N LEU A 117 8.30 -8.38 18.45
CA LEU A 117 9.58 -9.05 18.20
C LEU A 117 10.43 -9.14 19.48
N ALA A 118 10.48 -8.09 20.30
CA ALA A 118 11.23 -8.11 21.56
C ALA A 118 10.69 -9.16 22.54
N LEU A 119 9.37 -9.34 22.59
CA LEU A 119 8.73 -10.37 23.40
C LEU A 119 9.11 -11.80 22.94
N GLU A 120 9.36 -12.02 21.65
CA GLU A 120 9.88 -13.31 21.17
C GLU A 120 11.30 -13.62 21.70
N HIS A 121 12.05 -12.60 22.10
CA HIS A 121 13.32 -12.71 22.81
C HIS A 121 13.16 -12.60 24.34
N GLU A 122 11.94 -12.79 24.85
CA GLU A 122 11.60 -12.70 26.27
C GLU A 122 11.99 -11.37 26.93
N ARG A 123 11.96 -10.28 26.14
CA ARG A 123 12.40 -8.94 26.56
C ARG A 123 11.28 -7.92 26.50
N LEU A 124 11.29 -7.00 27.47
CA LEU A 124 10.58 -5.73 27.40
C LEU A 124 11.58 -4.62 27.08
N LEU A 125 11.27 -3.80 26.07
CA LEU A 125 12.11 -2.66 25.72
C LEU A 125 11.74 -1.44 26.56
N GLU A 126 12.76 -0.78 27.09
CA GLU A 126 12.57 0.53 27.71
C GLU A 126 12.33 1.60 26.64
N GLU A 127 11.64 2.70 27.00
CA GLU A 127 11.29 3.77 26.04
C GLU A 127 12.53 4.39 25.37
N SER A 128 13.65 4.46 26.09
CA SER A 128 14.94 4.94 25.54
C SER A 128 15.48 4.01 24.46
N GLU A 129 15.30 2.70 24.60
CA GLU A 129 15.74 1.67 23.66
C GLU A 129 14.88 1.68 22.41
N VAL A 130 13.54 1.73 22.58
CA VAL A 130 12.59 1.89 21.48
C VAL A 130 12.94 3.13 20.66
N SER A 131 13.16 4.26 21.34
CA SER A 131 13.51 5.53 20.68
C SER A 131 14.84 5.43 19.93
N ALA A 132 15.85 4.76 20.49
CA ALA A 132 17.13 4.55 19.82
C ALA A 132 16.98 3.69 18.55
N LEU A 133 16.29 2.54 18.66
CA LEU A 133 16.07 1.62 17.55
C LEU A 133 15.22 2.23 16.43
N MET A 134 14.17 3.01 16.77
CA MET A 134 13.31 3.67 15.78
C MET A 134 13.95 4.90 15.11
N ARG A 135 15.07 5.40 15.64
CA ARG A 135 15.83 6.55 15.08
C ARG A 135 17.01 6.11 14.23
N ASP A 136 17.56 4.93 14.47
CA ASP A 136 18.59 4.34 13.62
C ASP A 136 18.05 4.13 12.20
N ALA A 137 18.77 4.60 11.18
CA ALA A 137 18.25 4.65 9.82
C ALA A 137 18.02 3.25 9.22
N ASP A 138 18.97 2.33 9.42
CA ASP A 138 18.92 0.98 8.85
C ASP A 138 17.86 0.14 9.57
N LEU A 139 17.80 0.24 10.91
CA LEU A 139 16.79 -0.45 11.70
C LEU A 139 15.40 0.12 11.47
N ARG A 140 15.27 1.44 11.27
CA ARG A 140 13.98 2.07 10.94
C ARG A 140 13.47 1.61 9.58
N GLU A 141 14.34 1.48 8.58
CA GLU A 141 13.97 0.95 7.27
C GLU A 141 13.55 -0.54 7.39
N ALA A 142 14.33 -1.36 8.08
CA ALA A 142 14.02 -2.77 8.33
C ALA A 142 12.69 -2.95 9.09
N LEU A 143 12.46 -2.16 10.14
CA LEU A 143 11.24 -2.20 10.94
C LEU A 143 10.03 -1.74 10.13
N ALA A 144 10.18 -0.75 9.25
CA ALA A 144 9.11 -0.34 8.36
C ALA A 144 8.76 -1.45 7.34
N LEU A 145 9.77 -2.16 6.82
CA LEU A 145 9.58 -3.28 5.91
C LEU A 145 8.89 -4.47 6.61
N TYR A 146 9.31 -4.79 7.83
CA TYR A 146 8.70 -5.83 8.66
C TYR A 146 7.24 -5.48 8.99
N ALA A 147 7.00 -4.27 9.51
CA ALA A 147 5.65 -3.79 9.82
C ALA A 147 4.75 -3.75 8.58
N TYR A 148 5.29 -3.38 7.41
CA TYR A 148 4.56 -3.43 6.15
C TYR A 148 4.19 -4.86 5.77
N THR A 149 5.13 -5.80 5.90
CA THR A 149 4.90 -7.23 5.64
C THR A 149 3.79 -7.77 6.53
N GLU A 150 3.83 -7.46 7.82
CA GLU A 150 2.77 -7.79 8.76
C GLU A 150 1.41 -7.22 8.33
N THR A 151 1.35 -5.97 7.83
CA THR A 151 0.10 -5.43 7.29
C THR A 151 -0.35 -6.15 6.01
N LEU A 152 0.57 -6.60 5.17
CA LEU A 152 0.24 -7.37 3.97
C LEU A 152 -0.35 -8.74 4.32
N LEU A 153 0.26 -9.47 5.24
CA LEU A 153 -0.22 -10.79 5.68
C LEU A 153 -1.64 -10.70 6.24
N ARG A 154 -1.92 -9.70 7.08
CA ARG A 154 -3.26 -9.43 7.60
C ARG A 154 -4.27 -9.15 6.48
N ARG A 155 -3.88 -8.36 5.48
CA ARG A 155 -4.74 -8.04 4.33
C ARG A 155 -5.00 -9.26 3.45
N LEU A 156 -4.03 -10.15 3.26
CA LEU A 156 -4.23 -11.41 2.54
C LEU A 156 -5.30 -12.28 3.24
N GLN A 157 -5.30 -12.29 4.57
CA GLN A 157 -6.30 -12.95 5.41
C GLN A 157 -7.67 -12.22 5.44
N GLY A 158 -7.83 -11.11 4.70
CA GLY A 158 -9.07 -10.33 4.66
C GLY A 158 -9.29 -9.44 5.88
N TRP A 159 -8.29 -9.26 6.74
CA TRP A 159 -8.40 -8.35 7.88
C TRP A 159 -8.26 -6.90 7.43
N SER A 160 -9.09 -6.03 8.00
CA SER A 160 -8.95 -4.60 7.80
C SER A 160 -7.69 -4.08 8.48
N VAL A 161 -7.03 -3.13 7.83
CA VAL A 161 -5.91 -2.38 8.39
C VAL A 161 -6.26 -0.91 8.41
N GLU A 162 -5.66 -0.17 9.35
CA GLU A 162 -5.90 1.27 9.46
C GLU A 162 -5.50 1.99 8.19
N SER A 163 -6.42 2.85 7.71
CA SER A 163 -6.22 3.47 6.42
C SER A 163 -5.02 4.42 6.38
N GLY A 164 -4.28 4.39 5.27
CA GLY A 164 -3.06 5.16 5.01
C GLY A 164 -1.79 4.56 5.63
N VAL A 165 -1.92 3.59 6.54
CA VAL A 165 -0.76 2.96 7.21
C VAL A 165 0.11 2.16 6.23
N PRO A 166 -0.42 1.25 5.39
CA PRO A 166 0.39 0.54 4.40
C PRO A 166 1.16 1.49 3.48
N LEU A 167 0.53 2.55 2.98
CA LEU A 167 1.19 3.54 2.11
C LEU A 167 2.26 4.34 2.86
N ALA A 168 2.00 4.72 4.12
CA ALA A 168 2.96 5.43 4.95
C ALA A 168 4.19 4.56 5.30
N LEU A 169 3.99 3.26 5.54
CA LEU A 169 5.08 2.30 5.76
C LEU A 169 5.89 2.07 4.47
N TRP A 170 5.21 1.85 3.33
CA TRP A 170 5.84 1.67 2.02
C TRP A 170 6.79 2.83 1.68
N ARG A 171 6.38 4.07 1.93
CA ARG A 171 7.23 5.25 1.71
C ARG A 171 8.47 5.31 2.59
N ARG A 172 8.55 4.56 3.70
CA ARG A 172 9.74 4.60 4.57
C ARG A 172 10.92 3.82 4.03
N PHE A 173 10.68 2.80 3.20
CA PHE A 173 11.75 1.98 2.63
C PHE A 173 11.85 2.07 1.10
N ALA A 174 10.77 2.44 0.41
CA ALA A 174 10.79 2.52 -1.05
C ALA A 174 11.04 3.94 -1.60
N TRP A 175 11.13 4.96 -0.72
CA TRP A 175 11.44 6.35 -1.10
C TRP A 175 12.81 6.75 -0.53
N THR A 176 13.43 7.72 -1.20
CA THR A 176 14.65 8.39 -0.75
C THR A 176 14.32 9.46 0.29
N ALA A 177 15.33 9.93 1.03
CA ALA A 177 15.21 11.03 1.98
C ALA A 177 14.63 12.32 1.34
N ASN A 178 14.83 12.52 0.04
CA ASN A 178 14.31 13.66 -0.72
C ASN A 178 12.86 13.47 -1.19
N SER A 179 12.11 12.53 -0.61
CA SER A 179 10.73 12.23 -0.98
C SER A 179 10.51 11.80 -2.43
N ALA A 180 11.53 11.22 -3.06
CA ALA A 180 11.44 10.64 -4.41
C ALA A 180 11.47 9.10 -4.34
N PRO A 181 10.69 8.36 -5.14
CA PRO A 181 10.78 6.89 -5.19
C PRO A 181 12.20 6.41 -5.51
N LYS A 182 12.68 5.36 -4.82
CA LYS A 182 13.97 4.73 -5.11
C LYS A 182 13.93 4.13 -6.53
N ARG A 183 14.85 4.54 -7.40
CA ARG A 183 14.88 4.11 -8.81
C ARG A 183 15.11 2.59 -8.89
N LYS A 184 14.30 1.88 -9.68
CA LYS A 184 14.36 0.41 -9.84
C LYS A 184 14.14 -0.38 -8.53
N PHE A 185 13.56 0.24 -7.50
CA PHE A 185 13.21 -0.50 -6.29
C PHE A 185 12.17 -1.58 -6.62
N GLN A 186 12.45 -2.80 -6.17
CA GLN A 186 11.55 -3.93 -6.25
C GLN A 186 11.49 -4.57 -4.87
N LEU A 187 10.27 -4.75 -4.35
CA LEU A 187 10.08 -5.51 -3.12
C LEU A 187 10.31 -6.99 -3.43
N SER A 188 11.23 -7.64 -2.70
CA SER A 188 11.47 -9.07 -2.79
C SER A 188 11.32 -9.74 -1.43
N ALA A 189 11.05 -11.05 -1.44
CA ALA A 189 11.00 -11.85 -0.22
C ALA A 189 12.37 -11.88 0.49
N GLU A 190 13.50 -11.87 -0.25
CA GLU A 190 14.82 -11.85 0.40
C GLU A 190 15.05 -10.56 1.19
N ALA A 191 14.58 -9.41 0.67
CA ALA A 191 14.68 -8.14 1.39
C ALA A 191 13.88 -8.17 2.70
N ILE A 192 12.68 -8.76 2.68
CA ILE A 192 11.82 -8.92 3.86
C ILE A 192 12.51 -9.81 4.90
N LEU A 193 12.99 -10.98 4.49
CA LEU A 193 13.67 -11.94 5.38
C LEU A 193 14.97 -11.36 5.94
N ALA A 194 15.72 -10.60 5.13
CA ALA A 194 16.93 -9.91 5.58
C ALA A 194 16.62 -8.84 6.63
N ALA A 195 15.56 -8.04 6.44
CA ALA A 195 15.12 -7.06 7.42
C ALA A 195 14.68 -7.72 8.73
N GLN A 196 13.89 -8.80 8.66
CA GLN A 196 13.48 -9.55 9.84
C GLN A 196 14.71 -10.08 10.61
N ARG A 197 15.66 -10.72 9.91
CA ARG A 197 16.90 -11.22 10.52
C ARG A 197 17.70 -10.11 11.19
N LEU A 198 17.87 -8.96 10.53
CA LEU A 198 18.58 -7.81 11.11
C LEU A 198 17.94 -7.35 12.43
N LEU A 199 16.60 -7.31 12.50
CA LEU A 199 15.88 -6.94 13.72
C LEU A 199 16.11 -7.98 14.83
N HIS A 200 16.03 -9.28 14.53
CA HIS A 200 16.32 -10.32 15.53
C HIS A 200 17.77 -10.28 16.01
N GLU A 201 18.75 -10.14 15.11
CA GLU A 201 20.16 -10.01 15.47
C GLU A 201 20.40 -8.81 16.38
N ARG A 202 19.76 -7.67 16.07
CA ARG A 202 19.90 -6.48 16.89
C ARG A 202 19.29 -6.65 18.28
N LEU A 203 18.11 -7.24 18.37
CA LEU A 203 17.44 -7.51 19.66
C LEU A 203 18.24 -8.51 20.51
N ALA A 204 18.79 -9.57 19.90
CA ALA A 204 19.64 -10.53 20.57
C ALA A 204 20.95 -9.89 21.08
N ALA A 205 21.51 -8.92 20.36
CA ALA A 205 22.73 -8.21 20.76
C ALA A 205 22.53 -7.12 21.83
N LEU A 206 21.29 -6.82 22.23
CA LEU A 206 21.00 -5.96 23.38
C LEU A 206 21.02 -6.73 24.71
N ALA A 207 21.17 -8.05 24.67
CA ALA A 207 21.39 -8.92 25.83
C ALA A 207 22.83 -8.79 26.36
#